data_AF-A0A2P4S8B8-F1
#
_entry.id   AF-A0A2P4S8B8-F1
#
_cell.length_a   1.000
_cell.length_b   1.000
_cell.length_c   1.000
_cell.angle_alpha   90.00
_cell.angle_beta   90.00
_cell.angle_gamma   90.00
#
_symmetry.space_group_name_H-M   'P 1'
#
loop_
_entity.id
_entity.type
_entity.pdbx_description
1 polymer ?
#
loop_
_entity_poly.entity_id
_entity_poly.type
_entity_poly.pdbx_seq_one_letter_code
_entity_poly.pdbx_strand_id
1 'polypeptide(L)'
;MLSERPRRKRKLPRPPEAGSSPSFPVAEAPRVMALFEQMRANVGKLLRGIDRYNPENLATLERYVETQAKENAYDLEANLAVLKLYQFNPAFFQTTVTAQILLKALTNLPHTDFTLCKCMIDQAHQEERPIRQILYLGELLETCHFQSFWVSPGSSVGSLALLGW
;
A
#
# COMPACT_ATOMS: atom_id res chain seq x y z
N MET A 1 -3.76 67.56 -57.35
CA MET A 1 -3.79 66.16 -57.83
C MET A 1 -2.84 65.32 -57.00
N LEU A 2 -3.33 64.62 -55.98
CA LEU A 2 -2.62 63.49 -55.40
C LEU A 2 -3.64 62.41 -55.02
N SER A 3 -3.27 61.20 -55.42
CA SER A 3 -4.08 59.99 -55.49
C SER A 3 -4.05 59.27 -54.15
N GLU A 4 -5.16 59.29 -53.40
CA GLU A 4 -5.35 58.44 -52.22
C GLU A 4 -5.98 57.11 -52.65
N ARG A 5 -5.12 56.11 -52.91
CA ARG A 5 -5.50 54.73 -53.25
C ARG A 5 -5.85 53.92 -51.98
N PRO A 6 -6.73 52.90 -52.09
CA PRO A 6 -7.47 52.35 -50.95
C PRO A 6 -6.65 51.39 -50.07
N ARG A 7 -6.97 51.40 -48.76
CA ARG A 7 -6.43 50.50 -47.73
C ARG A 7 -6.64 49.02 -48.12
N ARG A 8 -5.57 48.36 -48.57
CA ARG A 8 -5.51 46.89 -48.70
C ARG A 8 -5.70 46.26 -47.32
N LYS A 9 -6.77 45.48 -47.15
CA LYS A 9 -6.98 44.59 -46.00
C LYS A 9 -5.80 43.61 -45.93
N ARG A 10 -4.92 43.76 -44.94
CA ARG A 10 -3.87 42.78 -44.63
C ARG A 10 -4.55 41.50 -44.15
N LYS A 11 -4.48 40.43 -44.96
CA LYS A 11 -4.84 39.07 -44.53
C LYS A 11 -3.96 38.70 -43.34
N LEU A 12 -4.57 38.32 -42.21
CA LEU A 12 -3.84 37.71 -41.10
C LEU A 12 -3.17 36.41 -41.60
N PRO A 13 -1.94 36.09 -41.14
CA PRO A 13 -1.33 34.81 -41.41
C PRO A 13 -2.11 33.68 -40.71
N ARG A 14 -2.25 32.54 -41.38
CA ARG A 14 -2.85 31.32 -40.81
C ARG A 14 -1.98 30.83 -39.62
N PRO A 15 -2.58 30.23 -38.58
CA PRO A 15 -1.78 29.62 -37.51
C PRO A 15 -0.92 28.47 -38.08
N PRO A 16 0.28 28.25 -37.52
CA PRO A 16 1.14 27.15 -37.93
C PRO A 16 0.48 25.81 -37.58
N GLU A 17 0.64 24.85 -38.46
CA GLU A 17 0.14 23.49 -38.32
C GLU A 17 0.68 22.82 -37.05
N ALA A 18 -0.16 21.98 -36.44
CA ALA A 18 0.11 21.22 -35.24
C ALA A 18 1.29 20.25 -35.46
N GLY A 19 2.50 20.73 -35.22
CA GLY A 19 3.71 19.94 -35.11
C GLY A 19 3.92 19.50 -33.66
N SER A 20 3.75 18.20 -33.43
CA SER A 20 4.47 17.40 -32.43
C SER A 20 4.54 17.95 -31.01
N SER A 21 3.42 17.91 -30.29
CA SER A 21 3.46 17.90 -28.83
C SER A 21 4.29 16.68 -28.35
N PRO A 22 5.13 16.80 -27.32
CA PRO A 22 5.79 15.65 -26.72
C PRO A 22 4.69 14.71 -26.21
N SER A 23 4.74 13.45 -26.62
CA SER A 23 3.90 12.40 -26.07
C SER A 23 4.25 12.21 -24.59
N PHE A 24 3.59 12.98 -23.71
CA PHE A 24 3.54 12.64 -22.30
C PHE A 24 2.77 11.31 -22.17
N PRO A 25 3.31 10.28 -21.50
CA PRO A 25 2.59 9.05 -21.26
C PRO A 25 1.51 9.30 -20.18
N VAL A 26 0.30 9.68 -20.59
CA VAL A 26 -0.85 9.93 -19.69
C VAL A 26 -1.71 8.67 -19.49
N ALA A 27 -1.23 7.47 -19.86
CA ALA A 27 -2.08 6.26 -19.95
C ALA A 27 -1.72 5.10 -19.00
N GLU A 28 -0.71 5.21 -18.13
CA GLU A 28 -0.29 4.08 -17.29
C GLU A 28 -0.96 4.06 -15.90
N ALA A 29 -1.29 5.23 -15.34
CA ALA A 29 -1.90 5.35 -14.00
C ALA A 29 -3.31 4.73 -13.83
N PRO A 30 -4.23 4.75 -14.82
CA PRO A 30 -5.58 4.20 -14.64
C PRO A 30 -5.62 2.66 -14.51
N ARG A 31 -4.60 1.97 -15.05
CA ARG A 31 -4.58 0.50 -15.11
C ARG A 31 -4.22 -0.14 -13.77
N VAL A 32 -3.38 0.53 -12.99
CA VAL A 32 -2.86 0.00 -11.72
C VAL A 32 -3.94 0.04 -10.63
N MET A 33 -4.68 1.15 -10.54
CA MET A 33 -5.83 1.30 -9.63
C MET A 33 -6.93 0.26 -9.91
N ALA A 34 -7.23 -0.02 -11.18
CA ALA A 34 -8.22 -1.02 -11.57
C ALA A 34 -7.81 -2.45 -11.18
N LEU A 35 -6.51 -2.77 -11.23
CA LEU A 35 -6.00 -4.08 -10.83
C LEU A 35 -6.14 -4.30 -9.31
N PHE A 36 -5.82 -3.26 -8.52
CA PHE A 36 -5.98 -3.35 -7.06
C PHE A 36 -7.44 -3.51 -6.65
N GLU A 37 -8.37 -2.76 -7.25
CA GLU A 37 -9.80 -2.91 -7.01
C GLU A 37 -10.32 -4.31 -7.39
N GLN A 38 -9.84 -4.86 -8.51
CA GLN A 38 -10.19 -6.22 -8.91
C GLN A 38 -9.65 -7.26 -7.93
N MET A 39 -8.41 -7.11 -7.46
CA MET A 39 -7.84 -7.97 -6.42
C MET A 39 -8.63 -7.87 -5.12
N ARG A 40 -8.98 -6.65 -4.68
CA ARG A 40 -9.80 -6.41 -3.49
C ARG A 40 -11.16 -7.08 -3.61
N ALA A 41 -11.82 -6.99 -4.76
CA ALA A 41 -13.11 -7.65 -4.99
C ALA A 41 -12.98 -9.18 -4.96
N ASN A 42 -11.88 -9.75 -5.49
CA ASN A 42 -11.61 -11.17 -5.44
C ASN A 42 -11.34 -11.65 -4.00
N VAL A 43 -10.45 -10.95 -3.29
CA VAL A 43 -10.16 -11.23 -1.87
C VAL A 43 -11.42 -11.10 -1.03
N GLY A 44 -12.23 -10.06 -1.23
CA GLY A 44 -13.52 -9.90 -0.55
C GLY A 44 -14.52 -11.03 -0.81
N LYS A 45 -14.41 -11.78 -1.91
CA LYS A 45 -15.19 -13.01 -2.14
C LYS A 45 -14.57 -14.20 -1.40
N LEU A 46 -13.25 -14.36 -1.45
CA LEU A 46 -12.52 -15.44 -0.76
C LEU A 46 -12.69 -15.38 0.76
N LEU A 47 -12.79 -14.17 1.32
CA LEU A 47 -13.04 -13.95 2.74
C LEU A 47 -14.47 -14.32 3.17
N ARG A 48 -15.40 -14.48 2.22
CA ARG A 48 -16.78 -14.88 2.49
C ARG A 48 -16.90 -16.41 2.44
N GLY A 49 -17.48 -16.98 3.50
CA GLY A 49 -17.79 -18.41 3.56
C GLY A 49 -16.63 -19.27 4.04
N ILE A 50 -16.50 -20.47 3.48
CA ILE A 50 -15.54 -21.49 3.92
C ILE A 50 -14.14 -21.29 3.34
N ASP A 51 -14.02 -20.59 2.21
CA ASP A 51 -12.76 -20.36 1.49
C ASP A 51 -11.74 -19.55 2.28
N ARG A 52 -12.20 -18.79 3.29
CA ARG A 52 -11.34 -18.02 4.21
C ARG A 52 -10.36 -18.88 5.02
N TYR A 53 -10.61 -20.20 5.09
CA TYR A 53 -9.76 -21.16 5.80
C TYR A 53 -8.98 -22.07 4.85
N ASN A 54 -9.14 -21.90 3.53
CA ASN A 54 -8.41 -22.70 2.56
C ASN A 54 -6.96 -22.19 2.46
N PRO A 55 -5.94 -22.99 2.81
CA PRO A 55 -4.53 -22.59 2.70
C PRO A 55 -4.10 -22.32 1.26
N GLU A 56 -4.80 -22.82 0.23
CA GLU A 56 -4.50 -22.49 -1.17
C GLU A 56 -4.71 -20.99 -1.46
N ASN A 57 -5.60 -20.34 -0.73
CA ASN A 57 -5.85 -18.90 -0.86
C ASN A 57 -4.76 -18.05 -0.22
N LEU A 58 -3.92 -18.63 0.65
CA LEU A 58 -2.88 -17.92 1.39
C LEU A 58 -1.91 -17.21 0.44
N ALA A 59 -1.43 -17.89 -0.61
CA ALA A 59 -0.53 -17.30 -1.59
C ALA A 59 -1.14 -16.08 -2.31
N THR A 60 -2.46 -16.10 -2.55
CA THR A 60 -3.18 -14.96 -3.14
C THR A 60 -3.28 -13.81 -2.14
N LEU A 61 -3.55 -14.10 -0.87
CA LEU A 61 -3.65 -13.11 0.19
C LEU A 61 -2.29 -12.47 0.51
N GLU A 62 -1.21 -13.25 0.56
CA GLU A 62 0.16 -12.75 0.75
C GLU A 62 0.54 -11.76 -0.35
N ARG A 63 0.29 -12.12 -1.62
CA ARG A 63 0.52 -11.22 -2.76
C ARG A 63 -0.34 -9.97 -2.67
N TYR A 64 -1.57 -10.08 -2.15
CA TYR A 64 -2.44 -8.92 -1.91
C TYR A 64 -1.87 -8.02 -0.81
N VAL A 65 -1.27 -8.56 0.26
CA VAL A 65 -0.56 -7.78 1.30
C VAL A 65 0.65 -7.04 0.71
N GLU A 66 1.43 -7.69 -0.15
CA GLU A 66 2.55 -7.02 -0.82
C GLU A 66 2.07 -5.89 -1.74
N THR A 67 0.96 -6.09 -2.44
CA THR A 67 0.37 -5.08 -3.33
C THR A 67 -0.19 -3.92 -2.51
N GLN A 68 -0.84 -4.21 -1.37
CA GLN A 68 -1.27 -3.20 -0.41
C GLN A 68 -0.10 -2.33 0.07
N ALA A 69 1.08 -2.90 0.29
CA ALA A 69 2.28 -2.15 0.66
C ALA A 69 2.78 -1.23 -0.46
N LYS A 70 2.72 -1.67 -1.73
CA LYS A 70 3.14 -0.89 -2.90
C LYS A 70 2.18 0.23 -3.28
N GLU A 71 0.88 -0.06 -3.20
CA GLU A 71 -0.20 0.86 -3.59
C GLU A 71 -0.65 1.76 -2.42
N ASN A 72 0.02 1.70 -1.27
CA ASN A 72 -0.37 2.39 -0.03
C ASN A 72 -1.86 2.19 0.33
N ALA A 73 -2.34 0.96 0.15
CA ALA A 73 -3.72 0.58 0.43
C ALA A 73 -3.82 -0.27 1.68
N TYR A 74 -4.96 -0.24 2.37
CA TYR A 74 -5.14 -0.98 3.62
C TYR A 74 -6.45 -1.77 3.67
N ASP A 75 -6.33 -3.04 4.05
CA ASP A 75 -7.44 -3.96 4.20
C ASP A 75 -7.23 -4.86 5.43
N LEU A 76 -7.83 -4.46 6.56
CA LEU A 76 -7.69 -5.18 7.83
C LEU A 76 -8.24 -6.61 7.75
N GLU A 77 -9.38 -6.82 7.07
CA GLU A 77 -10.03 -8.13 7.03
C GLU A 77 -9.14 -9.16 6.32
N ALA A 78 -8.53 -8.77 5.20
CA ALA A 78 -7.56 -9.60 4.49
C ALA A 78 -6.32 -9.89 5.34
N ASN A 79 -5.79 -8.86 6.03
CA ASN A 79 -4.61 -9.01 6.90
C ASN A 79 -4.89 -9.99 8.06
N LEU A 80 -6.03 -9.86 8.72
CA LEU A 80 -6.43 -10.76 9.80
C LEU A 80 -6.66 -12.19 9.30
N ALA A 81 -7.18 -12.37 8.08
CA ALA A 81 -7.35 -13.68 7.50
C ALA A 81 -6.01 -14.39 7.25
N VAL A 82 -4.98 -13.67 6.76
CA VAL A 82 -3.62 -14.20 6.61
C VAL A 82 -3.07 -14.67 7.96
N LEU A 83 -3.11 -13.80 8.98
CA LEU A 83 -2.63 -14.15 10.32
C LEU A 83 -3.39 -15.35 10.90
N LYS A 84 -4.70 -15.42 10.66
CA LYS A 84 -5.54 -16.53 11.10
C LYS A 84 -5.21 -17.84 10.39
N LEU A 85 -4.90 -17.80 9.10
CA LEU A 85 -4.45 -18.97 8.34
C LEU A 85 -3.10 -19.48 8.84
N TYR A 86 -2.17 -18.57 9.19
CA TYR A 86 -0.90 -18.96 9.81
C TYR A 86 -1.08 -19.61 11.18
N GLN A 87 -2.02 -19.15 12.01
CA GLN A 87 -2.34 -19.83 13.28
C GLN A 87 -2.81 -21.27 13.06
N PHE A 88 -3.66 -21.50 12.06
CA PHE A 88 -4.14 -22.85 11.76
C PHE A 88 -3.07 -23.72 11.10
N ASN A 89 -2.14 -23.11 10.35
CA ASN A 89 -1.11 -23.81 9.60
C ASN A 89 0.27 -23.18 9.84
N PRO A 90 0.94 -23.49 10.97
CA PRO A 90 2.24 -22.92 11.32
C PRO A 90 3.33 -23.16 10.26
N ALA A 91 3.21 -24.23 9.47
CA ALA A 91 4.14 -24.57 8.39
C ALA A 91 4.21 -23.52 7.27
N PHE A 92 3.17 -22.69 7.11
CA PHE A 92 3.13 -21.63 6.12
C PHE A 92 3.42 -20.25 6.72
N PHE A 93 3.80 -20.17 8.00
CA PHE A 93 4.07 -18.89 8.65
C PHE A 93 5.20 -18.13 7.94
N GLN A 94 4.89 -16.94 7.44
CA GLN A 94 5.87 -16.06 6.80
C GLN A 94 6.13 -14.82 7.64
N THR A 95 7.33 -14.75 8.21
CA THR A 95 7.76 -13.65 9.08
C THR A 95 7.74 -12.29 8.34
N THR A 96 8.13 -12.26 7.06
CA THR A 96 8.15 -11.03 6.24
C THR A 96 6.76 -10.45 6.01
N VAL A 97 5.78 -11.31 5.68
CA VAL A 97 4.39 -10.87 5.43
C VAL A 97 3.76 -10.40 6.75
N THR A 98 3.97 -11.14 7.84
CA THR A 98 3.50 -10.74 9.17
C THR A 98 4.08 -9.40 9.61
N ALA A 99 5.38 -9.17 9.37
CA ALA A 99 6.03 -7.89 9.63
C ALA A 99 5.41 -6.74 8.82
N GLN A 100 5.13 -6.95 7.53
CA GLN A 100 4.45 -5.95 6.70
C GLN A 100 3.04 -5.63 7.21
N ILE A 101 2.26 -6.65 7.59
CA ILE A 101 0.92 -6.46 8.16
C ILE A 101 1.00 -5.60 9.43
N LEU A 102 1.91 -5.91 10.34
CA LEU A 102 2.09 -5.16 11.58
C LEU A 102 2.52 -3.71 11.32
N LEU A 103 3.47 -3.50 10.40
CA LEU A 103 3.90 -2.15 10.02
C LEU A 103 2.75 -1.34 9.42
N LYS A 104 1.94 -1.94 8.55
CA LYS A 104 0.76 -1.28 7.98
C LYS A 104 -0.34 -1.00 9.01
N ALA A 105 -0.46 -1.84 10.04
CA ALA A 105 -1.36 -1.56 11.15
C ALA A 105 -0.84 -0.39 12.00
N LEU A 106 0.48 -0.27 12.20
CA LEU A 106 1.09 0.87 12.89
C LEU A 106 0.86 2.20 12.16
N THR A 107 0.90 2.20 10.83
CA THR A 107 0.65 3.42 10.06
C THR A 107 -0.80 3.91 10.12
N ASN A 108 -1.74 3.08 10.60
CA ASN A 108 -3.16 3.38 10.74
C ASN A 108 -3.61 3.67 12.19
N LEU A 109 -2.66 3.98 13.10
CA LEU A 109 -3.00 4.51 14.42
C LEU A 109 -3.86 5.79 14.28
N PRO A 110 -4.86 6.01 15.17
CA PRO A 110 -5.04 5.42 16.50
C PRO A 110 -5.95 4.18 16.58
N HIS A 111 -6.24 3.50 15.47
CA HIS A 111 -7.11 2.33 15.49
C HIS A 111 -6.50 1.13 16.25
N THR A 112 -7.35 0.31 16.88
CA THR A 112 -6.97 -0.90 17.66
C THR A 112 -6.46 -2.06 16.81
N ASP A 113 -6.33 -1.86 15.50
CA ASP A 113 -5.89 -2.84 14.51
C ASP A 113 -4.54 -3.46 14.85
N PHE A 114 -3.60 -2.65 15.39
CA PHE A 114 -2.29 -3.14 15.79
C PHE A 114 -2.38 -4.17 16.93
N THR A 115 -3.19 -3.87 17.95
CA THR A 115 -3.44 -4.79 19.06
C THR A 115 -4.13 -6.07 18.57
N LEU A 116 -5.08 -5.96 17.64
CA LEU A 116 -5.75 -7.13 17.05
C LEU A 116 -4.75 -8.03 16.31
N CYS A 117 -3.91 -7.45 15.45
CA CYS A 117 -2.87 -8.19 14.74
C CYS A 117 -1.88 -8.86 15.71
N LYS A 118 -1.47 -8.16 16.78
CA LYS A 118 -0.60 -8.73 17.82
C LYS A 118 -1.24 -9.95 18.48
N CYS A 119 -2.51 -9.85 18.88
CA CYS A 119 -3.25 -10.98 19.48
C CYS A 119 -3.43 -12.16 18.52
N MET A 120 -3.30 -11.93 17.21
CA MET A 120 -3.38 -12.97 16.20
C MET A 120 -2.04 -13.67 15.89
N ILE A 121 -0.95 -13.29 16.55
CA ILE A 121 0.37 -13.91 16.36
C ILE A 121 0.71 -14.69 17.63
N ASP A 122 1.11 -15.95 17.49
CA ASP A 122 1.54 -16.76 18.63
C ASP A 122 2.78 -16.17 19.32
N GLN A 123 2.86 -16.34 20.63
CA GLN A 123 3.96 -15.82 21.46
C GLN A 123 5.35 -16.21 20.94
N ALA A 124 5.50 -17.45 20.44
CA ALA A 124 6.76 -17.92 19.86
C ALA A 124 7.21 -17.06 18.68
N HIS A 125 6.29 -16.73 17.77
CA HIS A 125 6.57 -15.89 16.61
C HIS A 125 6.69 -14.40 16.98
N GLN A 126 6.08 -13.95 18.07
CA GLN A 126 6.25 -12.57 18.56
C GLN A 126 7.67 -12.28 19.03
N GLU A 127 8.41 -13.30 19.47
CA GLU A 127 9.81 -13.15 19.93
C GLU A 127 10.82 -13.14 18.78
N GLU A 128 10.40 -13.55 17.58
CA GLU A 128 11.23 -13.55 16.38
C GLU A 128 11.54 -12.14 15.87
N ARG A 129 12.71 -11.98 15.25
CA ARG A 129 13.05 -10.76 14.51
C ARG A 129 12.61 -10.89 13.05
N PRO A 130 12.00 -9.85 12.44
CA PRO A 130 11.83 -8.49 12.96
C PRO A 130 10.53 -8.22 13.75
N ILE A 131 9.65 -9.20 13.93
CA ILE A 131 8.33 -9.03 14.55
C ILE A 131 8.42 -8.39 15.94
N ARG A 132 9.28 -8.92 16.82
CA ARG A 132 9.52 -8.39 18.17
C ARG A 132 9.84 -6.89 18.16
N GLN A 133 10.63 -6.47 17.17
CA GLN A 133 11.08 -5.11 17.05
C GLN A 133 9.94 -4.18 16.63
N ILE A 134 9.08 -4.64 15.73
CA ILE A 134 7.86 -3.92 15.30
C ILE A 134 6.86 -3.82 16.47
N LEU A 135 6.69 -4.89 17.24
CA LEU A 135 5.86 -4.89 18.45
C LEU A 135 6.33 -3.86 19.47
N TYR A 136 7.65 -3.79 19.70
CA TYR A 136 8.25 -2.79 20.58
C TYR A 136 8.04 -1.36 20.06
N LEU A 137 8.22 -1.13 18.76
CA LEU A 137 7.93 0.18 18.14
C LEU A 137 6.47 0.58 18.31
N GLY A 138 5.54 -0.36 18.18
CA GLY A 138 4.12 -0.12 18.42
C GLY A 138 3.79 0.28 19.85
N GLU A 139 4.39 -0.41 20.82
CA GLU A 139 4.24 -0.06 22.24
C GLU A 139 4.76 1.34 22.55
N LEU A 140 5.90 1.75 21.95
CA LEU A 140 6.41 3.10 22.08
C LEU A 140 5.46 4.14 21.50
N LEU A 141 4.79 3.84 20.37
CA LEU A 141 3.78 4.73 19.79
C LEU A 141 2.51 4.79 20.64
N GLU A 142 2.02 3.65 21.14
CA GLU A 142 0.85 3.58 22.04
C GLU A 142 1.08 4.37 23.35
N THR A 143 2.32 4.37 23.86
CA THR A 143 2.72 5.09 25.08
C THR A 143 3.28 6.49 24.80
N CYS A 144 3.21 6.99 23.56
CA CYS A 144 3.69 8.31 23.14
C CYS A 144 5.19 8.59 23.36
N HIS A 145 6.02 7.54 23.44
CA HIS A 145 7.48 7.64 23.58
C HIS A 145 8.17 7.86 22.22
N PHE A 146 7.83 8.95 21.54
CA PHE A 146 8.35 9.25 20.19
C PHE A 146 9.87 9.38 20.14
N GLN A 147 10.50 9.94 21.18
CA GLN A 147 11.96 10.08 21.22
C GLN A 147 12.66 8.72 21.16
N SER A 148 12.17 7.74 21.93
CA SER A 148 12.69 6.36 21.92
C SER A 148 12.37 5.65 20.61
N PHE A 149 11.22 5.94 19.99
CA PHE A 149 10.83 5.38 18.71
C PHE A 149 11.83 5.75 17.60
N TRP A 150 12.23 7.02 17.50
CA TRP A 150 13.18 7.48 16.46
C TRP A 150 14.64 7.05 16.72
N VAL A 151 15.03 6.83 17.97
CA VAL A 151 16.39 6.40 18.35
C VAL A 151 16.57 4.88 18.22
N SER A 152 15.48 4.12 18.24
CA SER A 152 15.54 2.66 18.15
C SER A 152 16.12 2.20 16.80
N PRO A 153 17.16 1.33 16.78
CA PRO A 153 17.78 0.84 15.53
C PRO A 153 16.82 0.03 14.64
N GLY A 154 15.62 -0.28 15.12
CA GLY A 154 14.54 -0.92 14.38
C GLY A 154 13.65 0.00 13.58
N SER A 155 13.69 1.29 13.87
CA SER A 155 13.02 2.33 13.10
C SER A 155 13.67 2.56 11.75
N SER A 156 14.54 1.64 11.27
CA SER A 156 15.24 1.70 9.99
C SER A 156 14.33 2.37 8.97
N VAL A 157 14.56 3.66 8.80
CA VAL A 157 13.61 4.59 8.18
C VAL A 157 13.38 4.16 6.74
N GLY A 158 14.30 3.37 6.16
CA GLY A 158 14.14 2.72 4.87
C GLY A 158 12.98 1.73 4.76
N SER A 159 12.63 0.96 5.79
CA SER A 159 11.47 0.03 5.72
C SER A 159 10.13 0.75 5.85
N LEU A 160 10.08 1.85 6.61
CA LEU A 160 8.90 2.70 6.73
C LEU A 160 8.76 3.67 5.53
N ALA A 161 9.86 4.17 4.99
CA ALA A 161 9.88 5.01 3.79
C ALA A 161 9.43 4.23 2.53
N LEU A 162 9.74 2.93 2.45
CA LEU A 162 9.20 2.05 1.39
C LEU A 162 7.68 1.84 1.51
N LEU A 163 7.09 2.15 2.67
CA LEU A 163 5.64 2.12 2.92
C LEU A 163 4.99 3.50 2.79
N GLY A 164 5.71 4.51 2.27
CA GLY A 164 5.13 5.80 1.88
C GLY A 164 5.10 6.89 2.97
N TRP A 165 6.01 6.82 3.95
CA TRP A 165 6.33 7.95 4.84
C TRP A 165 7.42 8.85 4.25
#